data_AF-A0A1H9B7S1-F1
#
_entry.id   AF-A0A1H9B7S1-F1
#
_cell.length_a   1.000
_cell.length_b   1.000
_cell.length_c   1.000
_cell.angle_alpha   90.00
_cell.angle_beta   90.00
_cell.angle_gamma   90.00
#
_symmetry.space_group_name_H-M   'P 1'
#
loop_
_entity.id
_entity.type
_entity.pdbx_description
1 polymer ?
#
loop_
_entity_poly.entity_id
_entity_poly.type
_entity_poly.pdbx_seq_one_letter_code
_entity_poly.pdbx_strand_id
1 'polypeptide(L)'
;MISLKMIKIIKFITNNPYSTLFDVASHFENTPQQIRKDINKINSVISKDNRIEIKNSYIKSKIDYKTFTDFTKTININEYVSSIQERIDLIIVLSYFHNYLSLTKLYKNLGISLTTKKMIVKNLNFFYSNINCNYLEKKDWEFE
;
A
#
# COMPACT_ATOMS: atom_id res chain seq x y z
N MET A 1 10.87 -4.30 0.25
CA MET A 1 9.77 -3.33 0.45
C MET A 1 8.44 -4.06 0.40
N ILE A 2 7.47 -3.64 1.21
CA ILE A 2 6.15 -4.27 1.37
C ILE A 2 5.03 -3.29 1.01
N SER A 3 3.88 -3.78 0.54
CA SER A 3 2.70 -2.95 0.22
C SER A 3 1.46 -3.35 1.02
N LEU A 4 0.43 -2.50 1.04
CA LEU A 4 -0.85 -2.80 1.69
C LEU A 4 -1.43 -4.14 1.25
N LYS A 5 -1.37 -4.41 -0.06
CA LYS A 5 -1.88 -5.65 -0.66
C LYS A 5 -1.18 -6.86 -0.04
N MET A 6 0.14 -6.82 0.10
CA MET A 6 0.91 -7.90 0.71
C MET A 6 0.54 -8.12 2.17
N ILE A 7 0.36 -7.03 2.93
CA ILE A 7 -0.10 -7.10 4.33
C ILE A 7 -1.48 -7.76 4.41
N LYS A 8 -2.40 -7.38 3.51
CA LYS A 8 -3.73 -8.00 3.42
C LYS A 8 -3.67 -9.48 3.06
N ILE A 9 -2.78 -9.89 2.15
CA ILE A 9 -2.56 -11.30 1.81
C ILE A 9 -2.09 -12.09 3.03
N ILE A 10 -1.12 -11.58 3.80
CA ILE A 10 -0.63 -12.24 5.02
C ILE A 10 -1.80 -12.41 6.01
N LYS A 11 -2.56 -11.33 6.27
CA LYS A 11 -3.73 -11.37 7.14
C LYS A 11 -4.76 -12.42 6.69
N PHE A 12 -5.05 -12.47 5.39
CA PHE A 12 -5.99 -13.43 4.83
C PHE A 12 -5.53 -14.87 5.07
N ILE A 13 -4.26 -15.18 4.81
CA ILE A 13 -3.68 -16.53 5.00
C ILE A 13 -3.69 -16.90 6.49
N THR A 14 -3.35 -15.98 7.39
CA THR A 14 -3.41 -16.21 8.84
C THR A 14 -4.83 -16.52 9.32
N ASN A 15 -5.84 -15.87 8.75
CA ASN A 15 -7.24 -16.12 9.09
C ASN A 15 -7.81 -17.39 8.43
N ASN A 16 -7.18 -17.87 7.35
CA ASN A 16 -7.65 -18.99 6.54
C ASN A 16 -6.51 -20.01 6.33
N PRO A 17 -6.12 -20.76 7.37
CA PRO A 17 -4.91 -21.59 7.35
C PRO A 17 -4.96 -22.78 6.37
N TYR A 18 -6.15 -23.12 5.86
CA TYR A 18 -6.37 -24.19 4.88
C TYR A 18 -6.68 -23.66 3.46
N SER A 19 -6.49 -22.37 3.22
CA SER A 19 -6.75 -21.78 1.91
C SER A 19 -5.79 -22.30 0.84
N THR A 20 -6.34 -22.49 -0.35
CA THR A 20 -5.56 -22.76 -1.55
C THR A 20 -5.10 -21.45 -2.19
N LEU A 21 -4.11 -21.57 -3.08
CA LEU A 21 -3.67 -20.48 -3.93
C LEU A 21 -4.81 -19.91 -4.78
N PHE A 22 -5.77 -20.75 -5.20
CA PHE A 22 -6.94 -20.32 -5.96
C PHE A 22 -7.90 -19.51 -5.11
N ASP A 23 -8.12 -19.89 -3.84
CA ASP A 23 -8.99 -19.15 -2.93
C ASP A 23 -8.46 -17.73 -2.70
N VAL A 24 -7.15 -17.61 -2.46
CA VAL A 24 -6.48 -16.30 -2.32
C VAL A 24 -6.58 -15.51 -3.62
N ALA A 25 -6.31 -16.15 -4.76
CA ALA A 25 -6.39 -15.49 -6.07
C ALA A 25 -7.79 -14.93 -6.35
N SER A 26 -8.83 -15.72 -6.07
CA SER A 26 -10.23 -15.32 -6.19
C SER A 26 -10.57 -14.14 -5.27
N HIS A 27 -10.18 -14.20 -3.99
CA HIS A 27 -10.47 -13.15 -3.01
C HIS A 27 -9.84 -11.79 -3.37
N PHE A 28 -8.67 -11.79 -3.99
CA PHE A 28 -7.95 -10.57 -4.36
C PHE A 28 -8.13 -10.17 -5.84
N GLU A 29 -9.04 -10.83 -6.57
CA GLU A 29 -9.28 -10.57 -8.00
C GLU A 29 -7.98 -10.63 -8.83
N ASN A 30 -7.14 -11.62 -8.54
CA ASN A 30 -5.84 -11.82 -9.16
C ASN A 30 -5.70 -13.21 -9.75
N THR A 31 -4.67 -13.40 -10.57
CA THR A 31 -4.29 -14.75 -11.03
C THR A 31 -3.47 -15.47 -9.96
N PRO A 32 -3.52 -16.81 -9.88
CA PRO A 32 -2.66 -17.60 -9.00
C PRO A 32 -1.16 -17.29 -9.17
N GLN A 33 -0.73 -17.00 -10.40
CA GLN A 33 0.64 -16.62 -10.72
C GLN A 33 1.01 -15.27 -10.11
N GLN A 34 0.08 -14.31 -10.11
CA GLN A 34 0.31 -13.02 -9.47
C GLN A 34 0.40 -13.17 -7.95
N ILE A 35 -0.47 -13.98 -7.33
CA ILE A 35 -0.39 -14.30 -5.91
C ILE A 35 0.93 -15.00 -5.55
N ARG A 36 1.42 -15.94 -6.39
CA ARG A 36 2.75 -16.56 -6.19
C ARG A 36 3.87 -15.52 -6.19
N LYS A 37 3.84 -14.55 -7.12
CA LYS A 37 4.81 -13.46 -7.16
C LYS A 37 4.73 -12.59 -5.90
N ASP A 38 3.52 -12.30 -5.42
CA ASP A 38 3.31 -11.51 -4.22
C ASP A 38 3.78 -12.26 -2.96
N ILE A 39 3.52 -13.58 -2.85
CA ILE A 39 4.04 -14.45 -1.79
C ILE A 39 5.57 -14.50 -1.80
N ASN A 40 6.21 -14.59 -2.97
CA ASN A 40 7.67 -14.56 -3.06
C ASN A 40 8.26 -13.23 -2.55
N LYS A 41 7.59 -12.11 -2.83
CA LYS A 41 7.98 -10.78 -2.30
C LYS A 41 7.72 -10.67 -0.80
N ILE A 42 6.64 -11.27 -0.28
CA ILE A 42 6.40 -11.36 1.16
C ILE A 42 7.53 -12.16 1.83
N ASN A 43 7.88 -13.32 1.28
CA ASN A 43 8.92 -14.20 1.79
C ASN A 43 10.34 -13.60 1.79
N SER A 44 10.56 -12.50 1.05
CA SER A 44 11.83 -11.77 1.07
C SER A 44 11.92 -10.74 2.20
N VAL A 45 10.81 -10.40 2.86
CA VAL A 45 10.77 -9.40 3.95
C VAL A 45 10.38 -9.98 5.31
N ILE A 46 9.85 -11.20 5.36
CA ILE A 46 9.55 -11.90 6.63
C ILE A 46 10.70 -12.83 7.04
N SER A 47 10.75 -13.18 8.33
CA SER A 47 11.74 -14.12 8.86
C SER A 47 11.62 -15.50 8.21
N LYS A 48 12.74 -16.23 8.13
CA LYS A 48 12.79 -17.56 7.50
C LYS A 48 11.78 -18.53 8.11
N ASP A 49 11.59 -18.48 9.42
CA ASP A 49 10.68 -19.38 10.15
C ASP A 49 9.20 -19.13 9.83
N ASN A 50 8.88 -17.93 9.33
CA ASN A 50 7.51 -17.50 9.03
C ASN A 50 7.17 -17.60 7.55
N ARG A 51 8.07 -18.12 6.71
CA ARG A 51 7.85 -18.20 5.26
C ARG A 51 6.57 -18.95 4.90
N ILE A 52 5.88 -18.40 3.93
CA ILE A 52 4.67 -18.96 3.34
C ILE A 52 5.11 -19.96 2.27
N GLU A 53 4.77 -21.23 2.46
CA GLU A 53 5.03 -22.31 1.51
C GLU A 53 3.79 -22.59 0.66
N ILE A 54 4.00 -23.00 -0.59
CA ILE A 54 2.93 -23.45 -1.48
C ILE A 54 3.23 -24.89 -1.88
N LYS A 55 2.39 -25.85 -1.47
CA LYS A 55 2.51 -27.29 -1.78
C LYS A 55 1.22 -27.80 -2.38
N ASN A 56 1.27 -28.37 -3.59
CA ASN A 56 0.09 -28.90 -4.29
C ASN A 56 -1.09 -27.90 -4.31
N SER A 57 -0.79 -26.63 -4.56
CA SER A 57 -1.75 -25.50 -4.53
C SER A 57 -2.30 -25.12 -3.15
N TYR A 58 -1.97 -25.83 -2.08
CA TYR A 58 -2.27 -25.41 -0.70
C TYR A 58 -1.22 -24.44 -0.19
N ILE A 59 -1.68 -23.43 0.55
CA ILE A 59 -0.82 -22.48 1.24
C ILE A 59 -0.60 -23.00 2.66
N LYS A 60 0.67 -23.07 3.07
CA LYS A 60 1.06 -23.39 4.44
C LYS A 60 1.85 -22.22 5.01
N SER A 61 1.42 -21.68 6.13
CA SER A 61 2.13 -20.62 6.85
C SER A 61 2.19 -20.94 8.34
N LYS A 62 3.28 -20.53 8.98
CA LYS A 62 3.42 -20.56 10.45
C LYS A 62 3.05 -19.22 11.09
N ILE A 63 2.64 -18.24 10.29
CA ILE A 63 2.24 -16.92 10.77
C ILE A 63 0.86 -17.01 11.43
N ASP A 64 0.86 -17.05 12.76
CA ASP A 64 -0.33 -16.85 13.56
C ASP A 64 -0.66 -15.35 13.70
N TYR A 65 -1.79 -15.04 14.35
CA TYR A 65 -2.24 -13.66 14.51
C TYR A 65 -1.23 -12.80 15.27
N LYS A 66 -0.60 -13.35 16.32
CA LYS A 66 0.41 -12.63 17.10
C LYS A 66 1.61 -12.27 16.24
N THR A 67 2.16 -13.24 15.52
CA THR A 67 3.27 -13.07 14.59
C THR A 67 2.95 -12.04 13.50
N PHE A 68 1.73 -12.07 12.97
CA PHE A 68 1.27 -11.06 12.02
C PHE A 68 1.28 -9.65 12.64
N THR A 69 0.74 -9.48 13.86
CA THR A 69 0.71 -8.16 14.52
C THR A 69 2.08 -7.66 14.91
N ASP A 70 3.00 -8.55 15.29
CA ASP A 70 4.37 -8.18 15.61
C ASP A 70 5.11 -7.76 14.34
N PHE A 71 4.91 -8.50 13.24
CA PHE A 71 5.44 -8.13 11.94
C PHE A 71 4.98 -6.74 11.48
N THR A 72 3.69 -6.42 11.55
CA THR A 72 3.19 -5.12 11.06
C THR A 72 3.77 -3.93 11.83
N LYS A 73 4.09 -4.10 13.12
CA LYS A 73 4.74 -3.06 13.94
C LYS A 73 6.19 -2.80 13.53
N THR A 74 6.85 -3.76 12.86
CA THR A 74 8.25 -3.61 12.42
C THR A 74 8.39 -2.88 11.09
N ILE A 75 7.30 -2.70 10.34
CA ILE A 75 7.34 -2.09 9.01
C ILE A 75 7.69 -0.61 9.13
N ASN A 76 8.87 -0.23 8.63
CA ASN A 76 9.25 1.17 8.53
C ASN A 76 8.56 1.84 7.32
N ILE A 77 8.23 3.13 7.44
CA ILE A 77 7.64 3.91 6.34
C ILE A 77 8.52 3.90 5.07
N ASN A 78 9.85 3.85 5.23
CA ASN A 78 10.79 3.79 4.11
C ASN A 78 10.79 2.43 3.39
N GLU A 79 10.30 1.38 4.05
CA GLU A 79 10.19 0.03 3.50
C GLU A 79 8.80 -0.21 2.91
N TYR A 80 7.89 0.74 3.09
CA TYR A 80 6.51 0.68 2.64
C TYR A 80 6.32 1.28 1.25
N VAL A 81 5.72 0.51 0.35
CA VAL A 81 5.32 0.98 -0.98
C VAL A 81 3.85 1.36 -0.95
N SER A 82 3.59 2.65 -0.79
CA SER A 82 2.24 3.22 -0.89
C SER A 82 1.72 3.19 -2.32
N SER A 83 0.42 2.91 -2.47
CA SER A 83 -0.34 3.04 -3.71
C SER A 83 -0.64 4.52 -4.04
N ILE A 84 -1.15 4.77 -5.25
CA ILE A 84 -1.59 6.12 -5.65
C ILE A 84 -2.72 6.60 -4.73
N GLN A 85 -3.70 5.73 -4.43
CA GLN A 85 -4.84 6.09 -3.60
C GLN A 85 -4.39 6.47 -2.18
N GLU A 86 -3.54 5.67 -1.54
CA GLU A 86 -3.03 5.97 -0.19
C GLU A 86 -2.28 7.31 -0.13
N ARG A 87 -1.60 7.68 -1.21
CA ARG A 87 -0.91 8.98 -1.31
C ARG A 87 -1.89 10.13 -1.46
N ILE A 88 -2.97 9.93 -2.22
CA ILE A 88 -4.07 10.89 -2.35
C ILE A 88 -4.72 11.10 -0.98
N ASP A 89 -5.08 10.00 -0.29
CA ASP A 89 -5.70 10.05 1.03
C ASP A 89 -4.80 10.77 2.03
N LEU A 90 -3.50 10.46 2.05
CA LEU A 90 -2.52 11.15 2.88
C LEU A 90 -2.48 12.66 2.59
N ILE A 91 -2.53 13.06 1.32
CA ILE A 91 -2.52 14.48 0.93
C ILE A 91 -3.79 15.17 1.40
N ILE A 92 -4.95 14.54 1.24
CA ILE A 92 -6.24 15.09 1.71
C ILE A 92 -6.19 15.29 3.23
N VAL A 93 -5.77 14.27 3.98
CA VAL A 93 -5.65 14.35 5.45
C VAL A 93 -4.68 15.46 5.86
N LEU A 94 -3.50 15.54 5.24
CA LEU A 94 -2.53 16.58 5.58
C LEU A 94 -3.02 17.98 5.21
N SER A 95 -3.71 18.15 4.07
CA SER A 95 -4.32 19.42 3.67
C SER A 95 -5.44 19.86 4.61
N TYR A 96 -6.14 18.91 5.26
CA TYR A 96 -7.14 19.24 6.27
C TYR A 96 -6.52 19.84 7.54
N PHE A 97 -5.36 19.31 7.98
CA PHE A 97 -4.70 19.77 9.21
C PHE A 97 -3.71 20.91 9.01
N HIS A 98 -3.33 21.21 7.76
CA HIS A 98 -2.34 22.23 7.45
C HIS A 98 -2.88 23.20 6.39
N ASN A 99 -2.81 24.50 6.70
CA ASN A 99 -3.18 25.55 5.75
C ASN A 99 -2.38 25.49 4.44
N TYR A 100 -1.17 24.92 4.46
CA TYR A 100 -0.32 24.76 3.29
C TYR A 100 0.46 23.45 3.33
N LEU A 101 0.47 22.73 2.20
CA LEU A 101 1.20 21.48 2.05
C LEU A 101 2.26 21.59 0.95
N SER A 102 3.53 21.47 1.33
CA SER A 102 4.62 21.36 0.35
C SER A 102 4.71 19.93 -0.18
N LEU A 103 4.05 19.67 -1.30
CA LEU A 103 4.09 18.37 -1.96
C LEU A 103 5.53 17.93 -2.30
N THR A 104 6.41 18.84 -2.70
CA THR A 104 7.81 18.51 -2.97
C THR A 104 8.54 17.97 -1.73
N LYS A 105 8.34 18.61 -0.57
CA LYS A 105 8.94 18.15 0.69
C LYS A 105 8.33 16.81 1.14
N LEU A 106 7.02 16.68 1.01
CA LEU A 106 6.29 15.43 1.32
C LEU A 106 6.83 14.26 0.49
N TYR A 107 6.92 14.41 -0.84
CA TYR A 107 7.38 13.33 -1.71
C TYR A 107 8.87 12.99 -1.51
N LYS A 108 9.70 13.99 -1.22
CA LYS A 108 11.11 13.74 -0.87
C LYS A 108 11.21 12.88 0.40
N ASN A 109 10.40 13.19 1.42
CA ASN A 109 10.38 12.42 2.67
C ASN A 109 9.85 10.99 2.50
N LEU A 110 8.93 10.78 1.55
CA LEU A 110 8.38 9.46 1.22
C LEU A 110 9.22 8.66 0.21
N GLY A 111 10.37 9.19 -0.24
CA GLY A 111 11.21 8.53 -1.25
C GLY A 111 10.55 8.40 -2.63
N ILE A 112 9.60 9.27 -2.96
CA ILE A 112 8.82 9.21 -4.20
C ILE A 112 9.47 10.08 -5.29
N SER A 113 9.58 9.53 -6.50
CA SER A 113 10.20 10.24 -7.64
C SER A 113 9.34 11.39 -8.18
N LEU A 114 10.00 12.33 -8.86
CA LEU A 114 9.35 13.50 -9.48
C LEU A 114 8.34 13.14 -10.59
N THR A 115 8.57 12.05 -11.33
CA THR A 115 7.63 11.59 -12.36
C THR A 115 6.34 11.07 -11.74
N THR A 116 6.44 10.35 -10.62
CA THR A 116 5.30 9.88 -9.85
C THR A 116 4.52 11.03 -9.21
N LYS A 117 5.19 12.11 -8.78
CA LYS A 117 4.52 13.35 -8.31
C LYS A 117 3.55 13.92 -9.35
N LYS A 118 3.98 14.06 -10.63
CA LYS A 118 3.13 14.64 -11.69
C LYS A 118 1.86 13.83 -11.91
N MET A 119 1.98 12.51 -11.93
CA MET A 119 0.84 11.61 -12.07
C MET A 119 -0.15 11.74 -10.90
N ILE A 120 0.35 11.88 -9.67
CA ILE A 120 -0.52 12.03 -8.48
C ILE A 120 -1.25 13.37 -8.50
N VAL A 121 -0.59 14.48 -8.86
CA VAL A 121 -1.25 15.79 -8.98
C VAL A 121 -2.40 15.73 -10.00
N LYS A 122 -2.21 15.04 -11.13
CA LYS A 122 -3.28 14.81 -12.10
C LYS A 122 -4.47 14.05 -11.49
N ASN A 123 -4.21 12.99 -10.70
CA ASN A 123 -5.27 12.22 -10.05
C ASN A 123 -5.95 13.00 -8.91
N LEU A 124 -5.22 13.85 -8.19
CA LEU A 124 -5.79 14.75 -7.18
C LEU A 124 -6.77 15.72 -7.81
N ASN A 125 -6.40 16.38 -8.91
CA ASN A 125 -7.31 17.29 -9.61
C ASN A 125 -8.59 16.60 -10.07
N PHE A 126 -8.47 15.36 -10.58
CA PHE A 126 -9.63 14.55 -10.95
C PHE A 126 -10.50 14.18 -9.73
N PHE A 127 -9.89 13.82 -8.60
CA PHE A 127 -10.63 13.54 -7.37
C PHE A 127 -11.40 14.78 -6.89
N TYR A 128 -10.73 15.94 -6.81
CA TYR A 128 -11.34 17.18 -6.35
C TYR A 128 -12.45 17.69 -7.27
N SER A 129 -12.32 17.55 -8.60
CA SER A 129 -13.39 17.89 -9.55
C SER A 129 -14.66 17.07 -9.32
N ASN A 130 -14.53 15.81 -8.88
CA ASN A 130 -15.67 14.95 -8.60
C ASN A 130 -16.40 15.30 -7.30
N ILE A 131 -15.74 16.01 -6.37
CA ILE A 131 -16.31 16.45 -5.09
C ILE A 131 -16.55 17.97 -5.03
N ASN A 132 -16.60 18.62 -6.19
CA ASN A 132 -16.84 20.06 -6.36
C ASN A 132 -15.89 20.96 -5.52
N CYS A 133 -14.64 20.51 -5.37
CA CYS A 133 -13.58 21.22 -4.66
C CYS A 133 -12.46 21.58 -5.66
N ASN A 134 -11.69 22.62 -5.35
CA ASN A 134 -10.55 23.03 -6.17
C ASN A 134 -9.23 22.80 -5.43
N TYR A 135 -8.28 22.17 -6.12
CA TYR A 135 -6.89 22.15 -5.70
C TYR A 135 -6.23 23.46 -6.14
N LEU A 136 -5.76 24.26 -5.18
CA LEU A 136 -5.08 25.53 -5.43
C LEU A 136 -3.57 25.35 -5.26
N GLU A 137 -2.77 25.65 -6.29
CA GLU A 137 -1.32 25.74 -6.11
C GLU A 137 -0.98 27.08 -5.44
N LYS A 138 0.13 27.16 -4.70
CA LYS A 138 0.54 28.39 -3.99
C LYS A 138 0.61 29.64 -4.88
N LYS A 139 0.80 29.48 -6.19
CA LYS A 139 0.81 30.56 -7.19
C LYS A 139 -0.58 31.14 -7.48
N ASP A 140 -1.64 30.43 -7.11
CA ASP A 140 -3.05 30.78 -7.32
C ASP A 140 -3.67 31.41 -6.03
N TRP A 141 -2.85 31.69 -5.02
CA TRP A 141 -3.27 32.29 -3.75
C TRP A 141 -3.36 33.83 -3.81
N GLU A 142 -3.06 34.42 -4.98
CA GLU A 142 -3.34 35.82 -5.26
C GLU A 142 -4.82 35.95 -5.69
N PHE A 143 -5.72 35.87 -4.71
CA PHE A 143 -7.01 36.52 -4.80
C PHE A 143 -6.98 37.69 -3.81
N GLU A 144 -7.12 38.90 -4.37
CA GLU A 144 -7.37 40.17 -3.67
C GLU A 144 -8.58 40.09 -2.73
#